data_AF-A0A9Q9S0X6-F1
#
_entry.id   AF-A0A9Q9S0X6-F1
#
_cell.length_a   1.000
_cell.length_b   1.000
_cell.length_c   1.000
_cell.angle_alpha   90.00
_cell.angle_beta   90.00
_cell.angle_gamma   90.00
#
_symmetry.space_group_name_H-M   'P 1'
#
loop_
_entity.id
_entity.type
_entity.pdbx_description
1 polymer ?
#
loop_
_entity_poly.entity_id
_entity_poly.type
_entity_poly.pdbx_seq_one_letter_code
_entity_poly.pdbx_strand_id
1 'polypeptide(L)'
;MKKKVLAIALVTAFAGMGVAQAADVTAQAVATWSATAKKDTTSKLVVTPLGSLAFQYAEGIKGFNSQKGLFDVAIEGDTTATSFKLTSRLITNTLTQLDTSGSTLSVGVDYNGVAVEKTADTTMIDTAAGTLGGNLSALSNGYNTAGRTTAQDGFTFSIISGTTNGSTAVTDYSALPEGIWSGDVSVQFDATWTS
;
A
#
# COMPACT_ATOMS: atom_id res chain seq x y z
N MET A 1 -21.87 -11.07 1.82
CA MET A 1 -21.70 -10.53 0.45
C MET A 1 -20.20 -10.32 0.21
N LYS A 2 -19.63 -10.94 -0.82
CA LYS A 2 -18.19 -10.95 -1.11
C LYS A 2 -17.71 -9.52 -1.46
N LYS A 3 -16.87 -8.90 -0.62
CA LYS A 3 -16.31 -7.58 -0.91
C LYS A 3 -15.07 -7.74 -1.79
N LYS A 4 -15.15 -7.19 -3.01
CA LYS A 4 -14.11 -7.24 -4.04
C LYS A 4 -13.15 -6.07 -3.81
N VAL A 5 -11.86 -6.35 -3.73
CA VAL A 5 -10.79 -5.35 -3.90
C VAL A 5 -10.95 -4.78 -5.32
N LEU A 6 -10.94 -3.45 -5.45
CA LEU A 6 -11.04 -2.76 -6.74
C LEU A 6 -9.64 -2.21 -7.06
N ALA A 7 -8.95 -2.84 -8.01
CA ALA A 7 -7.68 -2.34 -8.55
C ALA A 7 -7.95 -1.66 -9.90
N ILE A 8 -7.44 -0.44 -10.08
CA ILE A 8 -7.51 0.29 -11.35
C ILE A 8 -6.08 0.36 -11.90
N ALA A 9 -5.87 -0.17 -13.12
CA ALA A 9 -4.60 -0.09 -13.84
C ALA A 9 -4.74 0.87 -15.03
N LEU A 10 -3.83 1.84 -15.14
CA LEU A 10 -3.67 2.66 -16.34
C LEU A 10 -2.35 2.27 -17.02
N VAL A 11 -2.44 1.74 -18.25
CA VAL A 11 -1.26 1.48 -19.09
C VAL A 11 -1.04 2.69 -19.99
N THR A 12 0.08 3.39 -19.83
CA THR A 12 0.50 4.44 -20.76
C THR A 12 1.79 4.00 -21.44
N ALA A 13 1.76 3.86 -22.76
CA ALA A 13 2.94 3.56 -23.58
C ALA A 13 3.37 4.84 -24.31
N PHE A 14 4.55 5.35 -24.00
CA PHE A 14 5.16 6.46 -24.76
C PHE A 14 6.18 5.88 -25.75
N ALA A 15 5.84 5.86 -27.04
CA ALA A 15 6.78 5.54 -28.10
C ALA A 15 7.32 6.84 -28.73
N GLY A 16 8.55 7.23 -28.37
CA GLY A 16 9.27 8.32 -29.03
C GLY A 16 9.92 7.83 -30.33
N MET A 17 9.63 8.48 -31.45
CA MET A 17 10.31 8.22 -32.73
C MET A 17 11.70 8.88 -32.76
N GLY A 18 12.76 8.08 -32.87
CA GLY A 18 14.10 8.56 -33.24
C GLY A 18 15.23 7.78 -32.57
N VAL A 19 15.98 7.03 -33.38
CA VAL A 19 17.12 6.12 -33.07
C VAL A 19 16.81 4.96 -32.13
N ALA A 20 17.09 3.73 -32.60
CA ALA A 20 16.83 2.47 -31.91
C ALA A 20 17.70 2.31 -30.64
N GLN A 21 17.31 2.99 -29.57
CA GLN A 21 17.51 2.47 -28.22
C GLN A 21 16.24 1.69 -27.89
N ALA A 22 16.39 0.47 -27.38
CA ALA A 22 15.23 -0.23 -26.84
C ALA A 22 14.72 0.60 -25.66
N ALA A 23 13.55 1.20 -25.83
CA ALA A 23 12.94 2.03 -24.80
C ALA A 23 12.39 1.12 -23.70
N ASP A 24 12.57 1.52 -22.45
CA ASP A 24 11.94 0.83 -21.32
C ASP A 24 10.42 0.81 -21.49
N VAL A 25 9.80 -0.33 -21.18
CA VAL A 25 8.35 -0.45 -21.08
C VAL A 25 7.96 -0.24 -19.62
N THR A 26 7.04 0.69 -19.36
CA THR A 26 6.57 0.98 -18.00
C THR A 26 5.07 0.78 -17.85
N ALA A 27 4.63 0.31 -16.68
CA ALA A 27 3.21 0.21 -16.32
C ALA A 27 2.99 0.65 -14.88
N GLN A 28 1.81 1.22 -14.60
CA GLN A 28 1.47 1.73 -13.27
C GLN A 28 0.09 1.21 -12.82
N ALA A 29 -0.03 0.89 -11.54
CA ALA A 29 -1.29 0.50 -10.92
C ALA A 29 -1.39 1.07 -9.50
N VAL A 30 -2.62 1.33 -9.04
CA VAL A 30 -2.87 1.78 -7.66
C VAL A 30 -3.75 0.76 -6.94
N ALA A 31 -3.25 0.27 -5.80
CA ALA A 31 -4.01 -0.55 -4.87
C ALA A 31 -4.54 0.30 -3.72
N THR A 32 -5.84 0.20 -3.45
CA THR A 32 -6.52 0.99 -2.42
C THR A 32 -7.22 0.08 -1.41
N TRP A 33 -6.94 0.31 -0.12
CA TRP A 33 -7.61 -0.33 1.00
C TRP A 33 -8.43 0.68 1.77
N SER A 34 -9.73 0.41 1.92
CA SER A 34 -10.53 1.15 2.90
C SER A 34 -10.11 0.74 4.31
N ALA A 35 -9.90 1.75 5.14
CA ALA A 35 -9.39 1.62 6.49
C ALA A 35 -10.31 2.32 7.49
N THR A 36 -10.55 1.66 8.62
CA THR A 36 -11.22 2.25 9.78
C THR A 36 -10.36 2.11 11.01
N ALA A 37 -10.35 3.14 11.85
CA ALA A 37 -9.75 3.09 13.17
C ALA A 37 -10.82 3.42 14.21
N LYS A 38 -10.85 2.68 15.32
CA LYS A 38 -11.81 2.89 16.40
C LYS A 38 -11.09 3.05 17.73
N LYS A 39 -11.40 4.15 18.42
CA LYS A 39 -11.08 4.36 19.84
C LYS A 39 -12.40 4.37 20.60
N ASP A 40 -12.56 3.36 21.44
CA ASP A 40 -13.75 3.15 22.27
C ASP A 40 -13.30 2.50 23.57
N THR A 41 -13.04 3.36 24.54
CA THR A 41 -12.59 2.97 25.89
C THR A 41 -13.76 2.77 26.86
N THR A 42 -14.99 3.07 26.42
CA THR A 42 -16.18 3.08 27.29
C THR A 42 -17.05 1.83 27.12
N SER A 43 -17.07 1.25 25.91
CA SER A 43 -17.89 0.09 25.61
C SER A 43 -17.30 -1.20 26.16
N LYS A 44 -18.15 -2.07 26.69
CA LYS A 44 -17.75 -3.39 27.22
C LYS A 44 -17.47 -4.44 26.14
N LEU A 45 -17.94 -4.23 24.90
CA LEU A 45 -17.76 -5.12 23.76
C LEU A 45 -17.57 -4.31 22.48
N VAL A 46 -16.53 -4.64 21.72
CA VAL A 46 -16.26 -4.07 20.41
C VAL A 46 -16.13 -5.19 19.38
N VAL A 47 -16.82 -5.06 18.24
CA VAL A 47 -16.80 -6.03 17.14
C VAL A 47 -16.40 -5.29 15.86
N THR A 48 -15.40 -5.82 15.15
CA THR A 48 -14.82 -5.17 13.95
C THR A 48 -14.78 -6.14 12.76
N PRO A 49 -15.29 -5.76 11.58
CA PRO A 49 -15.32 -6.64 10.40
C PRO A 49 -13.93 -6.77 9.72
N LEU A 50 -13.63 -7.96 9.19
CA LEU A 50 -12.28 -8.42 8.78
C LEU A 50 -11.92 -8.22 7.28
N GLY A 51 -12.77 -7.58 6.48
CA GLY A 51 -12.54 -7.42 5.02
C GLY A 51 -11.87 -6.11 4.60
N SER A 52 -11.51 -5.27 5.56
CA SER A 52 -10.99 -3.91 5.40
C SER A 52 -9.93 -3.70 6.49
N LEU A 53 -8.99 -2.77 6.31
CA LEU A 53 -7.98 -2.53 7.35
C LEU A 53 -8.67 -1.96 8.58
N ALA A 54 -8.54 -2.66 9.71
CA ALA A 54 -9.28 -2.37 10.93
C ALA A 54 -8.33 -2.16 12.11
N PHE A 55 -8.21 -0.91 12.55
CA PHE A 55 -7.39 -0.52 13.68
C PHE A 55 -8.23 -0.35 14.94
N GLN A 56 -7.83 -0.99 16.03
CA GLN A 56 -8.46 -0.88 17.33
C GLN A 56 -7.46 -0.32 18.32
N TYR A 57 -7.87 0.76 19.00
CA TYR A 57 -7.10 1.30 20.12
C TYR A 57 -7.13 0.30 21.28
N ALA A 58 -5.96 0.00 21.82
CA ALA A 58 -5.74 -0.86 22.96
C ALA A 58 -5.20 -0.03 24.14
N GLU A 59 -6.02 0.15 25.16
CA GLU A 59 -5.73 1.01 26.31
C GLU A 59 -4.45 0.59 27.06
N GLY A 60 -4.24 -0.72 27.24
CA GLY A 60 -3.09 -1.26 27.97
C GLY A 60 -1.72 -0.92 27.35
N ILE A 61 -1.67 -0.57 26.06
CA ILE A 61 -0.45 -0.14 25.36
C ILE A 61 -0.54 1.30 24.83
N LYS A 62 -1.65 2.00 25.12
CA LYS A 62 -1.96 3.34 24.61
C LYS A 62 -1.74 3.51 23.10
N GLY A 63 -2.10 2.50 22.32
CA GLY A 63 -1.77 2.44 20.91
C GLY A 63 -2.77 1.63 20.09
N PHE A 64 -2.69 1.77 18.77
CA PHE A 64 -3.47 0.95 17.85
C PHE A 64 -2.70 -0.34 17.51
N ASN A 65 -3.44 -1.42 17.26
CA ASN A 65 -2.87 -2.62 16.68
C ASN A 65 -2.34 -2.39 15.25
N SER A 66 -1.59 -3.36 14.72
CA SER A 66 -1.20 -3.40 13.30
C SER A 66 -2.06 -4.40 12.52
N GLN A 67 -2.11 -4.25 11.21
CA GLN A 67 -2.89 -5.09 10.30
C GLN A 67 -2.05 -5.54 9.10
N LYS A 68 -2.26 -6.76 8.61
CA LYS A 68 -1.64 -7.21 7.35
C LYS A 68 -2.66 -7.11 6.22
N GLY A 69 -2.33 -6.37 5.16
CA GLY A 69 -3.15 -6.27 3.95
C GLY A 69 -2.47 -6.96 2.79
N LEU A 70 -3.12 -7.98 2.23
CA LEU A 70 -2.62 -8.72 1.08
C LEU A 70 -2.96 -8.01 -0.23
N PHE A 71 -2.10 -8.20 -1.24
CA PHE A 71 -2.34 -7.81 -2.62
C PHE A 71 -1.90 -8.92 -3.59
N ASP A 72 -2.51 -8.94 -4.76
CA ASP A 72 -2.11 -9.77 -5.90
C ASP A 72 -1.55 -8.84 -6.99
N VAL A 73 -0.46 -9.26 -7.60
CA VAL A 73 0.19 -8.57 -8.72
C VAL A 73 0.17 -9.51 -9.91
N ALA A 74 -0.30 -9.00 -11.05
CA ALA A 74 -0.35 -9.73 -12.30
C ALA A 74 0.30 -8.90 -13.42
N ILE A 75 1.36 -9.45 -14.03
CA ILE A 75 2.10 -8.80 -15.11
C ILE A 75 1.95 -9.57 -16.42
N GLU A 76 2.01 -8.86 -17.54
CA GLU A 76 2.25 -9.46 -18.86
C GLU A 76 3.75 -9.50 -19.09
N GLY A 77 4.30 -10.64 -19.50
CA GLY A 77 5.72 -10.72 -19.78
C GLY A 77 6.11 -10.10 -21.12
N ASP A 78 7.28 -9.47 -21.16
CA ASP A 78 7.90 -8.91 -22.35
C ASP A 78 9.11 -9.76 -22.74
N THR A 79 8.97 -10.57 -23.80
CA THR A 79 10.01 -11.52 -24.22
C THR A 79 11.30 -10.87 -24.71
N THR A 80 11.33 -9.55 -24.86
CA THR A 80 12.54 -8.79 -25.23
C THR A 80 13.29 -8.24 -24.01
N ALA A 81 12.65 -8.23 -22.83
CA ALA A 81 13.24 -7.69 -21.62
C ALA A 81 14.38 -8.56 -21.07
N THR A 82 15.46 -7.90 -20.69
CA THR A 82 16.65 -8.46 -20.03
C THR A 82 16.68 -8.15 -18.53
N SER A 83 15.88 -7.20 -18.05
CA SER A 83 15.65 -6.96 -16.62
C SER A 83 14.26 -6.40 -16.32
N PHE A 84 13.88 -6.48 -15.04
CA PHE A 84 12.59 -6.06 -14.53
C PHE A 84 12.74 -5.40 -13.16
N LYS A 85 12.00 -4.31 -12.96
CA LYS A 85 11.93 -3.56 -11.72
C LYS A 85 10.47 -3.33 -11.32
N LEU A 86 10.18 -3.53 -10.05
CA LEU A 86 8.90 -3.20 -9.44
C LEU A 86 9.15 -2.38 -8.18
N THR A 87 8.54 -1.20 -8.11
CA THR A 87 8.60 -0.33 -6.95
C THR A 87 7.21 0.00 -6.42
N SER A 88 7.14 0.49 -5.19
CA SER A 88 5.90 0.98 -4.58
C SER A 88 6.07 2.34 -3.91
N ARG A 89 5.00 3.13 -3.89
CA ARG A 89 4.96 4.46 -3.29
C ARG A 89 3.61 4.73 -2.64
N LEU A 90 3.62 5.29 -1.44
CA LEU A 90 2.40 5.66 -0.72
C LEU A 90 1.79 6.92 -1.33
N ILE A 91 0.48 6.93 -1.54
CA ILE A 91 -0.24 8.07 -2.14
C ILE A 91 -1.13 8.74 -1.09
N THR A 92 -2.09 7.99 -0.56
CA THR A 92 -3.01 8.44 0.49
C THR A 92 -2.86 7.55 1.71
N ASN A 93 -2.97 8.13 2.91
CA ASN A 93 -2.85 7.40 4.16
C ASN A 93 -3.53 8.09 5.35
N THR A 94 -4.44 9.02 5.09
CA THR A 94 -5.08 9.81 6.13
C THR A 94 -6.48 9.27 6.39
N LEU A 95 -6.76 8.91 7.63
CA LEU A 95 -8.11 8.61 8.12
C LEU A 95 -8.63 9.84 8.85
N THR A 96 -9.85 10.26 8.55
CA THR A 96 -10.48 11.41 9.19
C THR A 96 -11.61 10.95 10.09
N GLN A 97 -11.72 11.56 11.27
CA GLN A 97 -12.78 11.24 12.21
C GLN A 97 -14.15 11.58 11.61
N LEU A 98 -15.15 10.75 11.89
CA LEU A 98 -16.50 10.91 11.36
C LEU A 98 -17.34 11.94 12.14
N ASP A 99 -16.81 12.50 13.21
CA ASP A 99 -17.46 13.56 14.00
C ASP A 99 -17.04 14.97 13.52
N THR A 100 -17.30 16.00 14.32
CA THR A 100 -16.97 17.39 13.98
C THR A 100 -15.59 17.83 14.47
N SER A 101 -14.77 16.96 15.05
CA SER A 101 -13.47 17.35 15.63
C SER A 101 -12.45 17.71 14.54
N GLY A 102 -12.57 17.08 13.36
CA GLY A 102 -11.55 17.14 12.30
C GLY A 102 -10.29 16.33 12.61
N SER A 103 -10.25 15.55 13.71
CA SER A 103 -9.13 14.69 14.07
C SER A 103 -8.75 13.75 12.93
N THR A 104 -7.44 13.53 12.77
CA THR A 104 -6.91 12.62 11.76
C THR A 104 -5.96 11.59 12.34
N LEU A 105 -5.86 10.44 11.67
CA LEU A 105 -4.82 9.44 11.89
C LEU A 105 -4.08 9.20 10.57
N SER A 106 -2.76 9.03 10.65
CA SER A 106 -1.93 8.65 9.51
C SER A 106 -1.52 7.20 9.61
N VAL A 107 -1.70 6.46 8.52
CA VAL A 107 -1.35 5.05 8.41
C VAL A 107 0.04 4.92 7.79
N GLY A 108 0.95 4.23 8.47
CA GLY A 108 2.22 3.78 7.91
C GLY A 108 2.02 2.49 7.13
N VAL A 109 2.80 2.33 6.06
CA VAL A 109 2.83 1.12 5.24
C VAL A 109 4.26 0.59 5.24
N ASP A 110 4.41 -0.69 5.54
CA ASP A 110 5.69 -1.39 5.62
C ASP A 110 5.71 -2.59 4.69
N TYR A 111 6.80 -2.72 3.93
CA TYR A 111 7.10 -3.87 3.10
C TYR A 111 8.37 -4.56 3.60
N ASN A 112 8.21 -5.72 4.25
CA ASN A 112 9.30 -6.53 4.78
C ASN A 112 10.29 -5.76 5.68
N GLY A 113 9.78 -4.85 6.52
CA GLY A 113 10.58 -4.02 7.43
C GLY A 113 11.08 -2.71 6.83
N VAL A 114 10.72 -2.41 5.57
CA VAL A 114 11.05 -1.15 4.89
C VAL A 114 9.79 -0.32 4.72
N ALA A 115 9.84 0.94 5.18
CA ALA A 115 8.73 1.87 5.01
C ALA A 115 8.44 2.15 3.52
N VAL A 116 7.17 2.18 3.17
CA VAL A 116 6.67 2.69 1.89
C VAL A 116 6.19 4.12 2.10
N GLU A 117 6.93 5.08 1.56
CA GLU A 117 6.73 6.50 1.82
C GLU A 117 6.10 7.23 0.63
N LYS A 118 5.70 8.49 0.83
CA LYS A 118 5.16 9.33 -0.25
C LYS A 118 6.25 9.93 -1.13
N THR A 119 7.43 10.12 -0.57
CA THR A 119 8.53 10.90 -1.15
C THR A 119 9.52 10.08 -1.96
N ALA A 120 9.58 8.76 -1.74
CA ALA A 120 10.50 7.87 -2.43
C ALA A 120 9.82 6.56 -2.86
N ASP A 121 10.40 5.91 -3.87
CA ASP A 121 9.98 4.60 -4.34
C ASP A 121 10.68 3.49 -3.55
N THR A 122 9.91 2.63 -2.92
CA THR A 122 10.41 1.44 -2.22
C THR A 122 10.57 0.31 -3.22
N THR A 123 11.80 -0.16 -3.41
CA THR A 123 12.10 -1.27 -4.34
C THR A 123 11.59 -2.59 -3.80
N MET A 124 10.82 -3.32 -4.62
CA MET A 124 10.27 -4.63 -4.29
C MET A 124 10.95 -5.73 -5.12
N ILE A 125 11.12 -5.48 -6.42
CA ILE A 125 11.90 -6.31 -7.34
C ILE A 125 12.85 -5.39 -8.09
N ASP A 126 14.09 -5.84 -8.26
CA ASP A 126 15.09 -5.27 -9.17
C ASP A 126 16.00 -6.41 -9.59
N THR A 127 15.70 -7.04 -10.74
CA THR A 127 16.42 -8.24 -11.18
C THR A 127 17.86 -7.92 -11.57
N ALA A 128 18.14 -6.70 -12.05
CA ALA A 128 19.49 -6.23 -12.35
C ALA A 128 20.34 -6.08 -11.07
N ALA A 129 19.73 -5.64 -9.97
CA ALA A 129 20.37 -5.53 -8.66
C ALA A 129 20.26 -6.80 -7.79
N GLY A 130 19.69 -7.89 -8.32
CA GLY A 130 19.54 -9.17 -7.59
C GLY A 130 18.43 -9.20 -6.53
N THR A 131 17.55 -8.21 -6.48
CA THR A 131 16.39 -8.18 -5.57
C THR A 131 15.22 -8.91 -6.22
N LEU A 132 14.91 -10.12 -5.76
CA LEU A 132 13.94 -11.01 -6.43
C LEU A 132 12.51 -10.95 -5.88
N GLY A 133 12.23 -10.15 -4.86
CA GLY A 133 10.87 -9.90 -4.37
C GLY A 133 10.24 -10.98 -3.48
N GLY A 134 10.99 -11.98 -3.01
CA GLY A 134 10.50 -12.96 -2.02
C GLY A 134 9.24 -13.70 -2.48
N ASN A 135 8.09 -13.42 -1.86
CA ASN A 135 6.79 -13.98 -2.27
C ASN A 135 6.38 -13.56 -3.70
N LEU A 136 6.90 -12.42 -4.19
CA LEU A 136 6.71 -11.94 -5.56
C LEU A 136 7.70 -12.53 -6.57
N SER A 137 8.57 -13.46 -6.16
CA SER A 137 9.64 -14.01 -7.03
C SER A 137 9.16 -14.70 -8.29
N ALA A 138 7.90 -15.15 -8.35
CA ALA A 138 7.32 -15.63 -9.61
C ALA A 138 7.38 -14.55 -10.71
N LEU A 139 7.14 -13.27 -10.38
CA LEU A 139 7.21 -12.15 -11.32
C LEU A 139 8.65 -11.96 -11.85
N SER A 140 9.64 -12.05 -10.97
CA SER A 140 11.07 -11.98 -11.32
C SER A 140 11.52 -13.09 -12.29
N ASN A 141 10.80 -14.22 -12.33
CA ASN A 141 11.05 -15.31 -13.26
C ASN A 141 10.19 -15.26 -14.53
N GLY A 142 9.02 -14.64 -14.45
CA GLY A 142 8.02 -14.60 -15.53
C GLY A 142 8.04 -13.33 -16.38
N TYR A 143 8.75 -12.28 -15.96
CA TYR A 143 8.73 -10.96 -16.61
C TYR A 143 9.12 -10.96 -18.09
N ASN A 144 9.92 -11.94 -18.54
CA ASN A 144 10.39 -12.08 -19.92
C ASN A 144 9.88 -13.35 -20.62
N THR A 145 8.81 -13.93 -20.09
CA THR A 145 8.15 -15.09 -20.69
C THR A 145 6.85 -14.65 -21.36
N ALA A 146 6.43 -15.36 -22.41
CA ALA A 146 5.15 -15.04 -23.04
C ALA A 146 3.98 -15.37 -22.09
N GLY A 147 3.04 -14.44 -21.95
CA GLY A 147 1.82 -14.61 -21.15
C GLY A 147 1.87 -13.94 -19.77
N ARG A 148 0.83 -14.21 -18.98
CA ARG A 148 0.65 -13.59 -17.65
C ARG A 148 1.30 -14.38 -16.54
N THR A 149 1.98 -13.66 -15.66
CA THR A 149 2.49 -14.20 -14.39
C THR A 149 1.83 -13.47 -13.22
N THR A 150 1.45 -14.21 -12.18
CA THR A 150 0.83 -13.64 -10.98
C THR A 150 1.58 -14.06 -9.71
N ALA A 151 1.55 -13.19 -8.71
CA ALA A 151 2.08 -13.47 -7.37
C ALA A 151 1.31 -12.67 -6.32
N GLN A 152 1.29 -13.16 -5.08
CA GLN A 152 0.71 -12.44 -3.95
C GLN A 152 1.78 -12.08 -2.93
N ASP A 153 1.60 -10.94 -2.26
CA ASP A 153 2.35 -10.58 -1.06
C ASP A 153 1.48 -9.69 -0.16
N GLY A 154 2.07 -9.03 0.84
CA GLY A 154 1.32 -8.08 1.66
C GLY A 154 2.16 -7.03 2.34
N PHE A 155 1.51 -5.93 2.70
CA PHE A 155 2.08 -4.89 3.56
C PHE A 155 1.62 -5.06 5.00
N THR A 156 2.44 -4.57 5.93
CA THR A 156 2.02 -4.30 7.31
C THR A 156 1.59 -2.85 7.41
N PHE A 157 0.38 -2.62 7.93
CA PHE A 157 -0.18 -1.31 8.16
C PHE A 157 -0.26 -1.02 9.65
N SER A 158 0.09 0.20 10.06
CA SER A 158 0.05 0.65 11.45
C SER A 158 -0.32 2.13 11.55
N ILE A 159 -0.83 2.58 12.70
CA ILE A 159 -1.04 4.02 12.92
C ILE A 159 0.27 4.64 13.40
N ILE A 160 0.83 5.56 12.61
CA ILE A 160 2.16 6.16 12.86
C ILE A 160 2.10 7.57 13.43
N SER A 161 0.99 8.28 13.23
CA SER A 161 0.74 9.59 13.85
C SER A 161 -0.74 9.92 13.87
N GLY A 162 -1.10 10.95 14.63
CA GLY A 162 -2.46 11.48 14.66
C GLY A 162 -2.52 12.95 15.04
N THR A 163 -3.69 13.55 14.84
CA THR A 163 -3.97 14.93 15.24
C THR A 163 -5.30 15.01 15.97
N THR A 164 -5.46 15.93 16.92
CA THR A 164 -6.75 16.10 17.63
C THR A 164 -7.80 16.84 16.79
N ASN A 165 -7.37 17.64 15.81
CA ASN A 165 -8.24 18.56 15.06
C ASN A 165 -7.85 18.74 13.58
N GLY A 166 -7.06 17.80 13.04
CA GLY A 166 -6.56 17.87 11.67
C GLY A 166 -5.24 18.63 11.53
N SER A 167 -4.75 19.28 12.60
CA SER A 167 -3.50 20.05 12.57
C SER A 167 -2.60 19.82 13.79
N THR A 168 -3.18 19.73 15.00
CA THR A 168 -2.41 19.60 16.24
C THR A 168 -1.98 18.16 16.44
N ALA A 169 -0.71 17.87 16.17
CA ALA A 169 -0.16 16.52 16.33
C ALA A 169 -0.22 16.04 17.78
N VAL A 170 -0.44 14.74 17.96
CA VAL A 170 -0.35 14.07 19.27
C VAL A 170 0.89 13.21 19.36
N THR A 171 1.49 13.16 20.55
CA THR A 171 2.56 12.21 20.91
C THR A 171 2.05 11.06 21.78
N ASP A 172 0.85 11.20 22.36
CA ASP A 172 0.12 10.14 23.07
C ASP A 172 -1.29 10.01 22.46
N TYR A 173 -1.61 8.84 21.93
CA TYR A 173 -2.91 8.57 21.31
C TYR A 173 -4.07 8.59 22.32
N SER A 174 -3.80 8.51 23.62
CA SER A 174 -4.85 8.65 24.63
C SER A 174 -5.50 10.04 24.61
N ALA A 175 -4.79 11.06 24.09
CA ALA A 175 -5.29 12.42 23.95
C ALA A 175 -6.28 12.61 22.78
N LEU A 176 -6.42 11.60 21.91
CA LEU A 176 -7.41 11.66 20.84
C LEU A 176 -8.83 11.49 21.37
N PRO A 177 -9.83 12.15 20.73
CA PRO A 177 -11.23 11.97 21.08
C PRO A 177 -11.66 10.50 20.93
N GLU A 178 -12.73 10.10 21.61
CA GLU A 178 -13.37 8.81 21.33
C GLU A 178 -14.07 8.87 19.96
N GLY A 179 -14.07 7.77 19.21
CA GLY A 179 -14.80 7.72 17.95
C GLY A 179 -14.18 6.81 16.88
N ILE A 180 -14.60 7.07 15.65
CA ILE A 180 -14.22 6.30 14.46
C ILE A 180 -13.59 7.24 13.44
N TRP A 181 -12.43 6.84 12.92
CA TRP A 181 -11.79 7.44 11.76
C TRP A 181 -11.95 6.51 10.57
N SER A 182 -12.16 7.09 9.39
CA SER A 182 -12.26 6.36 8.13
C SER A 182 -11.51 7.07 7.02
N GLY A 183 -10.97 6.30 6.09
CA GLY A 183 -10.31 6.82 4.91
C GLY A 183 -9.77 5.70 4.05
N ASP A 184 -9.17 6.07 2.94
CA ASP A 184 -8.50 5.14 2.04
C ASP A 184 -6.98 5.25 2.22
N VAL A 185 -6.33 4.09 2.20
CA VAL A 185 -4.87 3.97 2.10
C VAL A 185 -4.55 3.44 0.71
N SER A 186 -3.85 4.23 -0.10
CA SER A 186 -3.53 3.90 -1.48
C SER A 186 -2.02 3.82 -1.70
N VAL A 187 -1.58 2.72 -2.31
CA VAL A 187 -0.19 2.48 -2.69
C VAL A 187 -0.14 2.32 -4.21
N GLN A 188 0.71 3.13 -4.84
CA GLN A 188 1.05 3.01 -6.26
C GLN A 188 2.15 1.97 -6.42
N PHE A 189 2.06 1.22 -7.52
CA PHE A 189 3.06 0.28 -7.99
C PHE A 189 3.50 0.70 -9.39
N ASP A 190 4.80 0.74 -9.61
CA ASP A 190 5.42 1.05 -10.90
C ASP A 190 6.29 -0.12 -11.33
N ALA A 191 6.00 -0.64 -12.52
CA ALA A 191 6.72 -1.74 -13.13
C ALA A 191 7.50 -1.24 -14.35
N THR A 192 8.74 -1.69 -14.51
CA THR A 192 9.64 -1.33 -15.61
C THR A 192 10.31 -2.56 -16.17
N TRP A 193 10.22 -2.75 -17.49
CA TRP A 193 10.95 -3.74 -18.26
C TRP A 193 12.01 -3.03 -19.09
N THR A 194 13.24 -3.51 -19.02
CA THR A 194 14.38 -2.98 -19.78
C THR A 194 14.92 -4.07 -20.69
N SER A 195 15.23 -3.73 -21.94
CA SER A 195 15.75 -4.66 -22.96
C SER A 195 17.24 -4.46 -23.20
#